data_AF-A0A965XS27-F1
#
_entry.id   AF-A0A965XS27-F1
#
_cell.length_a   1.000
_cell.length_b   1.000
_cell.length_c   1.000
_cell.angle_alpha   90.00
_cell.angle_beta   90.00
_cell.angle_gamma   90.00
#
_symmetry.space_group_name_H-M   'P 1'
#
loop_
_entity.id
_entity.type
_entity.pdbx_description
1 polymer ?
#
loop_
_entity_poly.entity_id
_entity_poly.type
_entity_poly.pdbx_seq_one_letter_code
_entity_poly.pdbx_strand_id
1 'polypeptide(L)'
;MGRIRGLTGGTGAILAVLGRRCRSCGRVSGVGPDGLCEDCGRDLAPRTGGYCPRCGELYDDSESSPHPCAECLRAAPPWSGFFFHGEYTGRLREMILGLKFNDRIGTLALLGSFLARAGRTAGLGGVDVVLPVPLHYKRLRERGYNQSLELARALARERGWPLDAHGLVRVRQTIPQTGLTRAG
;
A
#
# COMPACT_ATOMS: atom_id res chain seq x y z
N MET A 1 5.71 19.85 61.32
CA MET A 1 5.60 18.39 61.12
C MET A 1 4.24 18.09 60.49
N GLY A 2 4.20 17.72 59.21
CA GLY A 2 2.96 17.43 58.49
C GLY A 2 3.25 17.08 57.04
N ARG A 3 3.25 15.79 56.71
CA ARG A 3 3.71 15.19 55.44
C ARG A 3 2.83 15.61 54.24
N ILE A 4 3.47 15.99 53.14
CA ILE A 4 2.88 16.08 51.81
C ILE A 4 2.72 14.64 51.28
N ARG A 5 1.47 14.20 51.06
CA ARG A 5 1.16 12.93 50.37
C ARG A 5 1.14 13.18 48.86
N GLY A 6 1.91 12.39 48.13
CA GLY A 6 2.09 12.50 46.68
C GLY A 6 0.82 12.22 45.88
N LEU A 7 0.63 13.02 44.83
CA LEU A 7 -0.28 12.74 43.73
C LEU A 7 0.54 12.15 42.58
N THR A 8 0.74 10.85 42.61
CA THR A 8 1.10 10.05 41.44
C THR A 8 -0.19 9.53 40.82
N GLY A 9 -0.57 10.02 39.64
CA GLY A 9 -1.65 9.39 38.88
C GLY A 9 -2.19 10.24 37.74
N GLY A 10 -2.06 9.74 36.51
CA GLY A 10 -3.12 9.94 35.52
C GLY A 10 -2.78 10.60 34.19
N THR A 11 -1.57 10.48 33.64
CA THR A 11 -1.33 10.85 32.21
C THR A 11 -1.89 9.85 31.21
N GLY A 12 -2.39 8.69 31.66
CA GLY A 12 -2.89 7.62 30.79
C GLY A 12 -4.30 7.82 30.22
N ALA A 13 -5.11 8.73 30.76
CA ALA A 13 -6.54 8.83 30.41
C ALA A 13 -6.86 9.85 29.29
N ILE A 14 -5.96 10.79 29.00
CA ILE A 14 -6.21 11.87 28.02
C ILE A 14 -6.03 11.37 26.57
N LEU A 15 -5.31 10.27 26.35
CA LEU A 15 -5.11 9.70 25.00
C LEU A 15 -6.28 8.82 24.51
N ALA A 16 -7.23 8.46 25.37
CA ALA A 16 -8.32 7.54 25.04
C ALA A 16 -9.57 8.21 24.44
N VAL A 17 -9.65 9.55 24.48
CA VAL A 17 -10.85 10.31 24.06
C VAL A 17 -10.86 10.64 22.55
N LEU A 18 -9.73 10.49 21.86
CA LEU A 18 -9.70 10.47 20.39
C LEU A 18 -9.92 9.04 19.92
N GLY A 19 -11.18 8.60 19.85
CA GLY A 19 -11.54 7.33 19.22
C GLY A 19 -10.81 7.18 17.89
N ARG A 20 -10.14 6.04 17.68
CA ARG A 20 -9.41 5.76 16.44
C ARG A 20 -10.38 5.93 15.27
N ARG A 21 -10.06 6.81 14.32
CA ARG A 21 -10.84 6.97 13.09
C ARG A 21 -10.41 5.90 12.08
N CYS A 22 -11.38 5.34 11.37
CA CYS A 22 -11.13 4.47 10.23
C CYS A 22 -10.31 5.26 9.20
N ARG A 23 -9.15 4.74 8.82
CA ARG A 23 -8.22 5.39 7.89
C ARG A 23 -8.76 5.48 6.46
N SER A 24 -9.82 4.74 6.14
CA SER A 24 -10.49 4.80 4.84
C SER A 24 -11.71 5.74 4.84
N CYS A 25 -12.69 5.51 5.71
CA CYS A 25 -13.98 6.24 5.69
C CYS A 25 -14.15 7.30 6.80
N GLY A 26 -13.24 7.37 7.79
CA GLY A 26 -13.29 8.37 8.87
C GLY A 26 -14.21 8.05 10.06
N ARG A 27 -14.95 6.93 10.03
CA ARG A 27 -15.81 6.47 11.15
C ARG A 27 -15.00 6.32 12.45
N VAL A 28 -15.57 6.73 13.58
CA VAL A 28 -14.90 6.73 14.91
C VAL A 28 -15.16 5.47 15.76
N SER A 29 -16.18 4.68 15.42
CA SER A 29 -16.60 3.49 16.15
C SER A 29 -16.27 2.20 15.39
N GLY A 30 -16.05 1.11 16.14
CA GLY A 30 -15.79 -0.22 15.57
C GLY A 30 -14.49 -0.32 14.77
N VAL A 31 -13.48 0.50 15.11
CA VAL A 31 -12.20 0.52 14.41
C VAL A 31 -11.23 -0.48 15.05
N GLY A 32 -10.82 -1.46 14.27
CA GLY A 32 -9.88 -2.50 14.67
C GLY A 32 -8.44 -2.00 14.85
N PRO A 33 -7.53 -2.89 15.30
CA PRO A 33 -6.12 -2.55 15.51
C PRO A 33 -5.39 -2.16 14.22
N ASP A 34 -5.88 -2.62 13.06
CA ASP A 34 -5.41 -2.27 11.72
C ASP A 34 -5.83 -0.84 11.28
N GLY A 35 -6.69 -0.18 12.06
CA GLY A 35 -7.17 1.17 11.77
C GLY A 35 -8.30 1.20 10.75
N LEU A 36 -9.01 0.09 10.54
CA LEU A 36 -10.20 0.00 9.70
C LEU A 36 -11.43 -0.33 10.53
N CYS A 37 -12.58 0.20 10.13
CA CYS A 37 -13.85 -0.35 10.59
C CYS A 37 -14.18 -1.64 9.83
N GLU A 38 -15.06 -2.48 10.39
CA GLU A 38 -15.42 -3.78 9.81
C GLU A 38 -15.81 -3.71 8.31
N ASP A 39 -16.67 -2.76 7.94
CA ASP A 39 -17.11 -2.58 6.54
C ASP A 39 -15.92 -2.27 5.61
N CYS A 40 -15.03 -1.36 6.02
CA CYS A 40 -13.84 -1.03 5.24
C CYS A 40 -12.83 -2.18 5.24
N GLY A 41 -12.76 -2.96 6.31
CA GLY A 41 -11.94 -4.16 6.39
C GLY A 41 -12.38 -5.22 5.38
N ARG A 42 -13.70 -5.44 5.24
CA ARG A 42 -14.28 -6.30 4.21
C ARG A 42 -14.04 -5.78 2.80
N ASP A 43 -14.32 -4.50 2.55
CA ASP A 43 -14.11 -3.86 1.23
C ASP A 43 -12.63 -3.83 0.80
N LEU A 44 -11.70 -3.85 1.75
CA LEU A 44 -10.25 -3.81 1.52
C LEU A 44 -9.58 -5.15 1.81
N ALA A 45 -10.33 -6.25 1.87
CA ALA A 45 -9.77 -7.57 2.04
C ALA A 45 -8.75 -7.86 0.92
N PRO A 46 -7.62 -8.52 1.24
CA PRO A 46 -6.61 -8.83 0.24
C PRO A 46 -7.12 -9.88 -0.75
N ARG A 47 -6.66 -9.80 -1.99
CA ARG A 47 -6.82 -10.87 -2.97
C ARG A 47 -5.84 -12.00 -2.64
N THR A 48 -6.35 -13.17 -2.29
CA THR A 48 -5.52 -14.32 -1.86
C THR A 48 -5.37 -15.41 -2.92
N GLY A 49 -6.26 -15.46 -3.92
CA GLY A 49 -6.27 -16.46 -4.99
C GLY A 49 -6.76 -15.88 -6.31
N GLY A 50 -6.86 -16.72 -7.34
CA GLY A 50 -7.41 -16.35 -8.64
C GLY A 50 -6.60 -15.29 -9.36
N TYR A 51 -5.29 -15.42 -9.40
CA TYR A 51 -4.43 -14.50 -10.15
C TYR A 51 -3.17 -15.18 -10.69
N CYS A 52 -2.59 -14.56 -11.72
CA CYS A 52 -1.29 -14.93 -12.25
C CYS A 52 -0.16 -14.38 -11.36
N PRO A 53 0.70 -15.22 -10.74
CA PRO A 53 1.79 -14.75 -9.88
C PRO A 53 2.93 -14.10 -10.67
N ARG A 54 2.89 -14.16 -12.01
CA ARG A 54 3.87 -13.54 -12.91
C ARG A 54 3.43 -12.14 -13.33
N CYS A 55 2.20 -11.92 -13.78
CA CYS A 55 1.78 -10.62 -14.30
C CYS A 55 0.64 -9.93 -13.52
N GLY A 56 0.00 -10.63 -12.59
CA GLY A 56 -1.13 -10.10 -11.84
C GLY A 56 -2.49 -10.16 -12.54
N GLU A 57 -2.58 -10.82 -13.71
CA GLU A 57 -3.88 -11.06 -14.38
C GLU A 57 -4.84 -11.74 -13.40
N LEU A 58 -6.06 -11.21 -13.26
CA LEU A 58 -7.07 -11.73 -12.37
C LEU A 58 -7.95 -12.75 -13.09
N TYR A 59 -8.42 -13.74 -12.34
CA TYR A 59 -9.40 -14.73 -12.79
C TYR A 59 -10.75 -14.49 -12.09
N ASP A 60 -11.84 -14.98 -12.68
CA ASP A 60 -13.17 -14.83 -12.09
C ASP A 60 -13.27 -15.58 -10.75
N ASP A 61 -12.72 -16.80 -10.71
CA ASP A 61 -12.63 -17.57 -9.46
C ASP A 61 -11.49 -17.06 -8.58
N SER A 62 -11.85 -16.21 -7.61
CA SER A 62 -10.93 -15.64 -6.63
C SER A 62 -10.40 -16.61 -5.58
N GLU A 63 -11.01 -17.79 -5.45
CA GLU A 63 -10.61 -18.81 -4.48
C GLU A 63 -9.63 -19.82 -5.07
N SER A 64 -9.57 -19.92 -6.41
CA SER A 64 -8.58 -20.75 -7.09
C SER A 64 -7.14 -20.43 -6.66
N SER A 65 -6.28 -21.44 -6.61
CA SER A 65 -4.87 -21.22 -6.27
C SER A 65 -4.17 -20.37 -7.35
N PRO A 66 -3.28 -19.43 -6.98
CA PRO A 66 -2.53 -18.64 -7.97
C PRO A 66 -1.76 -19.54 -8.94
N HIS A 67 -1.93 -19.33 -10.24
CA HIS A 67 -1.24 -20.08 -11.29
C HIS A 67 -0.92 -19.19 -12.49
N PRO A 68 0.12 -19.48 -13.30
CA PRO A 68 0.43 -18.66 -14.47
C PRO A 68 -0.71 -18.60 -15.50
N CYS A 69 -0.92 -17.44 -16.12
CA CYS A 69 -1.83 -17.30 -17.25
C CYS A 69 -1.21 -17.85 -18.54
N ALA A 70 -2.04 -18.08 -19.57
CA ALA A 70 -1.59 -18.63 -20.85
C ALA A 70 -0.46 -17.81 -21.51
N GLU A 71 -0.52 -16.47 -21.43
CA GLU A 71 0.53 -15.60 -21.96
C GLU A 71 1.86 -15.81 -21.22
N CYS A 72 1.81 -15.79 -19.89
CA CYS A 72 3.00 -15.98 -19.06
C CYS A 72 3.58 -17.40 -19.12
N LEU A 73 2.80 -18.40 -19.54
CA LEU A 73 3.30 -19.75 -19.85
C LEU A 73 4.06 -19.80 -21.17
N ARG A 74 3.59 -19.05 -22.19
CA ARG A 74 4.28 -18.93 -23.48
C ARG A 74 5.55 -18.11 -23.39
N ALA A 75 5.48 -16.97 -22.72
CA ALA A 75 6.58 -16.03 -22.58
C ALA A 75 6.62 -15.49 -21.15
N ALA A 76 7.62 -15.91 -20.38
CA ALA A 76 7.81 -15.38 -19.03
C ALA A 76 8.19 -13.90 -19.10
N PRO A 77 7.63 -13.03 -18.22
CA PRO A 77 8.03 -11.65 -18.16
C PRO A 77 9.49 -11.50 -17.68
N PRO A 78 10.13 -10.33 -17.89
CA PRO A 78 11.53 -10.11 -17.49
C PRO A 78 11.73 -9.94 -15.97
N TRP A 79 10.72 -10.24 -15.16
CA TRP A 79 10.78 -10.21 -13.70
C TRP A 79 10.37 -11.58 -13.14
N SER A 80 10.94 -11.93 -11.99
CA SER A 80 10.78 -13.27 -11.39
C SER A 80 9.49 -13.45 -10.59
N GLY A 81 8.80 -12.35 -10.23
CA GLY A 81 7.57 -12.42 -9.46
C GLY A 81 6.81 -11.11 -9.42
N PHE A 82 5.54 -11.21 -9.07
CA PHE A 82 4.61 -10.09 -8.93
C PHE A 82 3.72 -10.30 -7.71
N PHE A 83 3.45 -9.22 -6.97
CA PHE A 83 2.52 -9.25 -5.84
C PHE A 83 1.76 -7.92 -5.75
N PHE A 84 0.55 -8.00 -5.22
CA PHE A 84 -0.36 -6.87 -5.06
C PHE A 84 -1.31 -7.14 -3.90
N HIS A 85 -1.92 -6.09 -3.35
CA HIS A 85 -2.88 -6.25 -2.25
C HIS A 85 -4.25 -6.72 -2.73
N GLY A 86 -4.80 -6.07 -3.75
CA GLY A 86 -6.13 -6.35 -4.26
C GLY A 86 -6.38 -5.66 -5.59
N GLU A 87 -7.51 -6.00 -6.21
CA GLU A 87 -7.92 -5.43 -7.48
C GLU A 87 -8.09 -3.90 -7.39
N TYR A 88 -7.74 -3.21 -8.47
CA TYR A 88 -7.86 -1.74 -8.56
C TYR A 88 -9.31 -1.28 -8.78
N THR A 89 -10.21 -1.65 -7.86
CA THR A 89 -11.64 -1.34 -7.87
C THR A 89 -12.10 -0.81 -6.51
N GLY A 90 -13.35 -0.33 -6.45
CA GLY A 90 -14.01 0.12 -5.23
C GLY A 90 -13.18 1.04 -4.33
N ARG A 91 -13.19 0.72 -3.04
CA ARG A 91 -12.52 1.50 -1.98
C ARG A 91 -11.01 1.56 -2.15
N LEU A 92 -10.37 0.50 -2.63
CA LEU A 92 -8.92 0.49 -2.87
C LEU A 92 -8.55 1.49 -3.96
N ARG A 93 -9.31 1.51 -5.07
CA ARG A 93 -9.15 2.49 -6.14
C ARG A 93 -9.30 3.92 -5.63
N GLU A 94 -10.35 4.21 -4.86
CA GLU A 94 -10.60 5.53 -4.29
C GLU A 94 -9.44 5.99 -3.39
N MET A 95 -8.91 5.10 -2.56
CA MET A 95 -7.77 5.40 -1.69
C MET A 95 -6.49 5.69 -2.49
N ILE A 96 -6.20 4.90 -3.52
CA ILE A 96 -5.03 5.11 -4.38
C ILE A 96 -5.17 6.40 -5.18
N LEU A 97 -6.36 6.72 -5.68
CA LEU A 97 -6.62 8.00 -6.36
C LEU A 97 -6.49 9.18 -5.40
N GLY A 98 -7.00 9.07 -4.18
CA GLY A 98 -6.82 10.08 -3.13
C GLY A 98 -5.36 10.33 -2.79
N LEU A 99 -4.52 9.29 -2.79
CA LEU A 99 -3.06 9.41 -2.65
C LEU A 99 -2.40 10.03 -3.89
N LYS A 100 -2.92 9.79 -5.11
CA LYS A 100 -2.33 10.34 -6.34
C LYS A 100 -2.63 11.83 -6.56
N PHE A 101 -3.78 12.32 -6.08
CA PHE A 101 -4.31 13.61 -6.52
C PHE A 101 -4.80 14.54 -5.40
N ASN A 102 -5.13 14.03 -4.20
CA ASN A 102 -5.86 14.80 -3.17
C ASN A 102 -5.12 14.85 -1.83
N ASP A 103 -3.79 14.65 -1.82
CA ASP A 103 -2.94 14.72 -0.63
C ASP A 103 -3.46 13.98 0.61
N ARG A 104 -4.16 12.85 0.40
CA ARG A 104 -4.60 11.98 1.49
C ARG A 104 -3.44 11.15 2.04
N ILE A 105 -2.36 11.81 2.47
CA ILE A 105 -1.15 11.19 3.03
C ILE A 105 -1.50 10.29 4.24
N GLY A 106 -2.60 10.59 4.94
CA GLY A 106 -3.11 9.73 6.03
C GLY A 106 -3.41 8.27 5.62
N THR A 107 -3.68 8.00 4.34
CA THR A 107 -3.92 6.63 3.84
C THR A 107 -2.63 5.88 3.49
N LEU A 108 -1.51 6.59 3.35
CA LEU A 108 -0.23 6.03 2.91
C LEU A 108 0.27 4.92 3.84
N ALA A 109 0.17 5.13 5.15
CA ALA A 109 0.59 4.12 6.12
C ALA A 109 -0.22 2.81 6.00
N LEU A 110 -1.51 2.93 5.68
CA LEU A 110 -2.40 1.78 5.47
C LEU A 110 -2.11 1.08 4.13
N LEU A 111 -1.93 1.85 3.06
CA LEU A 111 -1.55 1.28 1.75
C LEU A 111 -0.16 0.63 1.78
N GLY A 112 0.76 1.18 2.58
CA GLY A 112 2.07 0.61 2.83
C GLY A 112 2.00 -0.74 3.54
N SER A 113 1.15 -0.86 4.59
CA SER A 113 0.99 -2.12 5.31
C SER A 113 0.30 -3.20 4.45
N PHE A 114 -0.63 -2.79 3.58
CA PHE A 114 -1.22 -3.66 2.56
C PHE A 114 -0.15 -4.23 1.61
N LEU A 115 0.71 -3.38 1.07
CA LEU A 115 1.79 -3.81 0.18
C LEU A 115 2.78 -4.75 0.89
N ALA A 116 3.15 -4.43 2.13
CA ALA A 116 4.07 -5.26 2.90
C ALA A 116 3.48 -6.63 3.27
N ARG A 117 2.18 -6.67 3.59
CA ARG A 117 1.44 -7.93 3.79
C ARG A 117 1.37 -8.75 2.51
N ALA A 118 1.07 -8.13 1.37
CA ALA A 118 1.04 -8.81 0.08
C ALA A 118 2.40 -9.44 -0.26
N GLY A 119 3.50 -8.71 -0.06
CA GLY A 119 4.85 -9.23 -0.25
C GLY A 119 5.17 -10.43 0.68
N ARG A 120 4.70 -10.39 1.93
CA ARG A 120 4.81 -11.55 2.84
C ARG A 120 4.04 -12.76 2.34
N THR A 121 2.78 -12.59 1.97
CA THR A 121 1.92 -13.69 1.49
C THR A 121 2.48 -14.31 0.21
N ALA A 122 3.07 -13.49 -0.67
CA ALA A 122 3.75 -13.95 -1.88
C ALA A 122 5.09 -14.67 -1.62
N GLY A 123 5.51 -14.81 -0.36
CA GLY A 123 6.77 -15.47 -0.02
C GLY A 123 8.02 -14.69 -0.41
N LEU A 124 7.92 -13.36 -0.59
CA LEU A 124 9.06 -12.53 -0.99
C LEU A 124 10.14 -12.57 0.12
N GLY A 125 11.26 -13.21 -0.19
CA GLY A 125 12.42 -13.37 0.71
C GLY A 125 13.24 -12.09 0.90
N GLY A 126 14.43 -12.23 1.48
CA GLY A 126 15.38 -11.11 1.58
C GLY A 126 15.73 -10.57 0.19
N VAL A 127 15.73 -9.24 0.06
CA VAL A 127 16.14 -8.55 -1.16
C VAL A 127 17.37 -7.70 -0.86
N ASP A 128 18.24 -7.54 -1.85
CA ASP A 128 19.45 -6.71 -1.72
C ASP A 128 19.10 -5.23 -1.61
N VAL A 129 18.08 -4.79 -2.36
CA VAL A 129 17.65 -3.39 -2.37
C VAL A 129 16.20 -3.25 -2.85
N VAL A 130 15.47 -2.33 -2.25
CA VAL A 130 14.18 -1.83 -2.75
C VAL A 130 14.44 -0.56 -3.56
N LEU A 131 13.96 -0.54 -4.80
CA LEU A 131 14.07 0.61 -5.71
C LEU A 131 12.66 1.13 -6.07
N PRO A 132 12.27 2.33 -5.63
CA PRO A 132 11.00 2.92 -6.02
C PRO A 132 11.09 3.50 -7.43
N VAL A 133 9.99 3.41 -8.19
CA VAL A 133 9.94 4.01 -9.52
C VAL A 133 9.82 5.54 -9.39
N PRO A 134 10.74 6.33 -9.96
CA PRO A 134 10.72 7.78 -9.83
C PRO A 134 9.57 8.43 -10.61
N LEU A 135 9.03 9.51 -10.04
CA LEU A 135 8.22 10.48 -10.77
C LEU A 135 9.11 11.43 -11.56
N HIS A 136 8.59 11.95 -12.67
CA HIS A 136 9.24 13.04 -13.39
C HIS A 136 9.20 14.34 -12.54
N TYR A 137 10.28 15.14 -12.56
CA TYR A 137 10.44 16.29 -11.66
C TYR A 137 9.27 17.28 -11.67
N LYS A 138 8.66 17.54 -12.84
CA LYS A 138 7.46 18.40 -12.95
C LYS A 138 6.28 17.86 -12.12
N ARG A 139 6.01 16.56 -12.21
CA ARG A 139 4.93 15.91 -11.43
C ARG A 139 5.27 15.85 -9.94
N LEU A 140 6.54 15.71 -9.59
CA LEU A 140 6.97 15.78 -8.19
C LEU A 140 6.70 17.17 -7.61
N ARG A 141 6.97 18.24 -8.37
CA ARG A 141 6.65 19.62 -7.97
C ARG A 141 5.15 19.86 -7.83
N GLU A 142 4.33 19.32 -8.73
CA GLU A 142 2.86 19.43 -8.68
C GLU A 142 2.25 18.68 -7.49
N ARG A 143 2.78 17.49 -7.17
CA ARG A 143 2.20 16.58 -6.16
C ARG A 143 2.88 16.63 -4.80
N GLY A 144 4.00 17.35 -4.66
CA GLY A 144 4.78 17.47 -3.42
C GLY A 144 5.59 16.24 -3.00
N TYR A 145 5.21 15.02 -3.38
CA TYR A 145 5.89 13.77 -2.98
C TYR A 145 5.81 12.65 -4.03
N ASN A 146 6.66 11.63 -3.86
CA ASN A 146 6.68 10.42 -4.70
C ASN A 146 5.96 9.26 -3.98
N GLN A 147 4.74 8.93 -4.43
CA GLN A 147 3.95 7.84 -3.83
C GLN A 147 4.66 6.49 -3.86
N SER A 148 5.42 6.19 -4.93
CA SER A 148 6.17 4.94 -5.02
C SER A 148 7.29 4.88 -3.98
N LEU A 149 7.97 6.01 -3.73
CA LEU A 149 8.99 6.11 -2.70
C LEU A 149 8.39 5.89 -1.32
N GLU A 150 7.24 6.50 -1.05
CA GLU A 150 6.60 6.38 0.25
C GLU A 150 6.08 4.96 0.55
N LEU A 151 5.53 4.28 -0.45
CA LEU A 151 5.18 2.87 -0.33
C LEU A 151 6.43 1.98 -0.16
N ALA A 152 7.51 2.27 -0.90
CA ALA A 152 8.78 1.57 -0.76
C ALA A 152 9.40 1.77 0.63
N ARG A 153 9.31 2.97 1.23
CA ARG A 153 9.72 3.25 2.61
C ARG A 153 8.94 2.41 3.61
N ALA A 154 7.63 2.28 3.43
CA ALA A 154 6.81 1.45 4.30
C ALA A 154 7.20 -0.03 4.20
N LEU A 155 7.35 -0.55 2.98
CA LEU A 155 7.78 -1.92 2.71
C LEU A 155 9.16 -2.21 3.30
N ALA A 156 10.16 -1.38 2.99
CA ALA A 156 11.54 -1.54 3.46
C ALA A 156 11.62 -1.50 4.98
N ARG A 157 10.91 -0.57 5.64
CA ARG A 157 10.86 -0.49 7.10
C ARG A 157 10.22 -1.72 7.74
N GLU A 158 9.12 -2.21 7.19
CA GLU A 158 8.42 -3.38 7.75
C GLU A 158 9.20 -4.69 7.56
N ARG A 159 10.04 -4.76 6.52
CA ARG A 159 10.83 -5.95 6.19
C ARG A 159 12.29 -5.88 6.64
N GLY A 160 12.76 -4.71 7.06
CA GLY A 160 14.16 -4.46 7.38
C GLY A 160 15.07 -4.50 6.15
N TRP A 161 14.56 -4.12 4.97
CA TRP A 161 15.33 -4.17 3.72
C TRP A 161 16.00 -2.83 3.40
N PRO A 162 17.17 -2.85 2.73
CA PRO A 162 17.77 -1.63 2.20
C PRO A 162 16.84 -0.93 1.20
N LEU A 163 16.74 0.39 1.30
CA LEU A 163 16.01 1.22 0.35
C LEU A 163 16.98 2.18 -0.31
N ASP A 164 17.08 2.12 -1.63
CA ASP A 164 17.75 3.14 -2.41
C ASP A 164 16.69 4.02 -3.09
N ALA A 165 16.50 5.23 -2.57
CA ALA A 165 15.53 6.19 -3.07
C ALA A 165 15.97 6.88 -4.38
N HIS A 166 17.25 6.77 -4.75
CA HIS A 166 17.89 7.55 -5.81
C HIS A 166 18.53 6.70 -6.91
N GLY A 167 18.56 5.38 -6.76
CA GLY A 167 19.14 4.45 -7.74
C GLY A 167 18.47 4.45 -9.12
N LEU A 168 17.30 5.06 -9.25
CA LEU A 168 16.60 5.22 -10.53
C LEU A 168 16.30 6.70 -10.81
N VAL A 169 16.51 7.12 -12.07
CA VAL A 169 16.18 8.47 -12.54
C VAL A 169 15.23 8.39 -13.73
N ARG A 170 14.13 9.15 -13.69
CA ARG A 170 13.20 9.26 -14.81
C ARG A 170 13.66 10.33 -15.79
N VAL A 171 14.31 9.91 -16.88
CA VAL A 171 14.90 10.80 -17.89
C VAL A 171 13.87 11.36 -18.88
N ARG A 172 12.81 10.60 -19.20
CA ARG A 172 11.79 11.02 -20.18
C ARG A 172 10.49 11.47 -19.51
N GLN A 173 9.97 12.61 -19.95
CA GLN A 173 8.62 13.05 -19.65
C GLN A 173 7.62 12.32 -20.55
N THR A 174 7.06 11.19 -20.09
CA THR A 174 5.94 10.56 -20.80
C THR A 174 4.65 11.31 -20.49
N ILE A 175 3.83 11.57 -21.52
CA ILE A 175 2.46 12.09 -21.36
C ILE A 175 1.67 11.09 -20.49
N PRO A 176 0.79 11.54 -19.56
CA PRO A 176 -0.04 10.63 -18.78
C PRO A 176 -0.77 9.62 -19.67
N GLN A 177 -0.69 8.33 -19.34
CA GLN A 177 -1.43 7.25 -20.02
C GLN A 177 -2.96 7.30 -19.76
N THR A 178 -3.44 8.30 -19.03
CA THR A 178 -4.87 8.57 -18.84
C THR A 178 -5.46 9.03 -20.17
N GLY A 179 -5.91 8.06 -20.98
CA GLY A 179 -6.46 8.28 -22.32
C GLY A 179 -5.98 7.29 -23.37
N LEU A 180 -5.00 6.42 -23.07
CA LEU A 180 -4.57 5.37 -24.00
C LEU A 180 -5.31 4.07 -23.67
N THR A 181 -6.15 3.62 -24.59
CA THR A 181 -6.67 2.25 -24.60
C THR A 181 -5.51 1.26 -24.75
N ARG A 182 -5.65 0.07 -24.17
CA ARG A 182 -4.70 -1.04 -24.33
C ARG A 182 -4.53 -1.26 -25.83
N ALA A 183 -3.33 -1.00 -26.36
CA ALA A 183 -2.99 -1.49 -27.69
C ALA A 183 -2.98 -3.02 -27.58
N GLY A 184 -3.85 -3.67 -28.35
CA GLY A 184 -3.95 -5.12 -28.44
C GLY A 184 -2.70 -5.75 -29.02
#